data_AF-A0A2Z5UMC5-F1
#
_entry.id   AF-A0A2Z5UMC5-F1
#
_cell.length_a   1.000
_cell.length_b   1.000
_cell.length_c   1.000
_cell.angle_alpha   90.00
_cell.angle_beta   90.00
_cell.angle_gamma   90.00
#
_symmetry.space_group_name_H-M   'P 1'
#
loop_
_entity.id
_entity.type
_entity.pdbx_description
1 polymer ?
#
loop_
_entity_poly.entity_id
_entity_poly.type
_entity_poly.pdbx_seq_one_letter_code
_entity_poly.pdbx_strand_id
1 'polypeptide(L)' 'SGVIHAGIYYKPGSLKAKLCVKGLNLAYKYFNEKGIKYSKCGKLIVAADKMEVPRLLDLYDRGMQNGVKDLKLMDAKEMK' A
#
# COMPACT_ATOMS: atom_id res chain seq x y z
N SER A 1 2.09 13.03 8.08
CA SER A 1 1.27 11.86 8.44
C SER A 1 2.07 10.70 9.05
N GLY A 2 3.41 10.61 8.93
CA GLY A 2 4.19 9.51 9.54
C GLY A 2 3.94 8.12 8.94
N VAL A 3 3.29 8.07 7.77
CA VAL A 3 2.88 6.83 7.10
C VAL A 3 4.00 6.32 6.20
N ILE A 4 4.33 5.05 6.33
CA ILE A 4 5.10 4.33 5.32
C ILE A 4 4.13 3.89 4.21
N HIS A 5 4.18 4.58 3.08
CA HIS A 5 3.27 4.32 1.97
C HIS A 5 3.61 3.01 1.26
N ALA A 6 2.57 2.23 0.95
CA ALA A 6 2.72 0.95 0.25
C ALA A 6 3.03 1.09 -1.25
N GLY A 7 2.75 2.25 -1.86
CA GLY A 7 3.02 2.51 -3.28
C GLY A 7 1.84 2.28 -4.25
N ILE A 8 0.62 2.09 -3.74
CA ILE A 8 -0.57 1.70 -4.53
C ILE A 8 -0.98 2.76 -5.58
N TYR A 9 -0.97 4.04 -5.20
CA TYR A 9 -1.57 5.12 -6.02
C TYR A 9 -0.70 5.61 -7.18
N TYR A 10 0.59 5.26 -7.19
CA TYR A 10 1.52 5.83 -8.15
C TYR A 10 1.38 5.19 -9.52
N LYS A 11 1.58 6.01 -10.57
CA LYS A 11 1.59 5.51 -11.96
C LYS A 11 2.62 4.36 -12.10
N PRO A 12 2.22 3.20 -12.65
CA PRO A 12 3.14 2.10 -12.92
C PRO A 12 4.38 2.52 -13.72
N GLY A 13 5.52 1.94 -13.36
CA GLY A 13 6.83 2.25 -13.97
C GLY A 13 7.46 3.59 -13.54
N SER A 14 6.72 4.48 -12.87
CA SER A 14 7.26 5.76 -12.40
C SER A 14 8.33 5.58 -11.33
N LEU A 15 9.22 6.58 -11.19
CA LEU A 15 10.20 6.61 -10.11
C LEU A 15 9.54 6.59 -8.74
N LYS A 16 8.39 7.27 -8.56
CA LYS A 16 7.64 7.22 -7.30
C LYS A 16 7.19 5.80 -6.96
N ALA A 17 6.63 5.06 -7.92
CA ALA A 17 6.23 3.66 -7.71
C ALA A 17 7.43 2.79 -7.30
N LYS A 18 8.50 2.81 -8.10
CA LYS A 18 9.70 1.99 -7.90
C LYS A 18 10.39 2.30 -6.57
N LEU A 19 10.62 3.59 -6.29
CA LEU A 19 11.33 4.02 -5.09
C LEU A 19 10.47 3.87 -3.82
N CYS A 20 9.15 3.98 -3.90
CA CYS A 20 8.29 3.78 -2.73
C CYS A 20 8.34 2.33 -2.24
N VAL A 21 8.17 1.35 -3.13
CA VAL A 21 8.20 -0.08 -2.74
C VAL A 21 9.59 -0.49 -2.29
N LYS A 22 10.65 -0.06 -2.98
CA LYS A 22 12.04 -0.27 -2.54
C LYS A 22 12.30 0.39 -1.18
N GLY A 23 11.90 1.65 -1.04
CA GLY A 23 12.10 2.47 0.15
C GLY A 23 11.37 1.95 1.38
N LEU A 24 10.15 1.40 1.22
CA LEU A 24 9.41 0.75 2.29
C LEU A 24 10.22 -0.37 2.96
N ASN A 25 10.84 -1.24 2.16
CA ASN A 25 11.64 -2.35 2.67
C ASN A 25 12.91 -1.86 3.39
N LEU A 26 13.58 -0.86 2.81
CA LEU A 26 14.76 -0.25 3.40
C LEU A 26 14.43 0.48 4.71
N ALA A 27 13.29 1.17 4.78
CA ALA A 27 12.84 1.88 5.97
C ALA A 27 12.60 0.91 7.13
N TYR A 28 11.86 -0.18 6.92
CA TYR A 28 11.65 -1.17 7.99
C TYR A 28 12.95 -1.82 8.46
N LYS A 29 13.87 -2.13 7.53
CA LYS A 29 15.20 -2.63 7.90
C LYS A 29 15.95 -1.62 8.77
N TYR A 30 16.00 -0.36 8.34
CA TYR A 30 16.66 0.72 9.08
C TYR A 30 16.03 0.94 10.46
N PHE A 31 14.71 0.91 10.58
CA PHE A 31 14.03 1.08 11.86
C PHE A 31 14.38 -0.06 12.83
N ASN A 32 14.42 -1.30 12.34
CA ASN A 32 14.86 -2.45 13.14
C ASN A 32 16.30 -2.29 13.61
N GLU A 33 17.22 -1.89 12.72
CA GLU A 33 18.64 -1.70 13.05
C GLU A 33 18.88 -0.55 14.04
N LYS A 34 18.04 0.49 14.02
CA LYS A 34 18.19 1.68 14.87
C LYS A 34 17.29 1.68 16.10
N GLY A 35 16.48 0.65 16.31
CA GLY A 35 15.52 0.61 17.42
C GLY A 35 14.45 1.71 17.33
N ILE A 36 14.15 2.19 16.12
CA ILE A 36 13.10 3.20 15.90
C ILE A 36 11.75 2.50 15.98
N LYS A 37 10.88 2.97 16.88
CA LYS A 37 9.54 2.40 17.05
C LYS A 37 8.68 2.69 15.82
N TYR A 38 8.02 1.66 15.30
CA TYR A 38 7.00 1.75 14.25
C TYR A 38 5.89 0.71 14.49
N SER A 39 4.76 0.88 13.82
CA SER A 39 3.67 -0.10 13.80
C SER A 39 3.32 -0.49 12.35
N LYS A 40 3.25 -1.80 12.08
CA LYS A 40 2.76 -2.35 10.80
C LYS A 40 1.27 -2.66 10.90
N CYS A 41 0.46 -1.62 11.07
CA CYS A 41 -0.99 -1.74 11.26
C CYS A 41 -1.80 -1.98 9.97
N GLY A 42 -1.15 -2.00 8.81
CA GLY A 42 -1.83 -2.13 7.52
C GLY A 42 -2.56 -0.85 7.08
N LYS A 43 -3.26 -0.94 5.95
CA LYS A 43 -4.08 0.15 5.40
C LYS A 43 -5.26 -0.45 4.66
N LEU A 44 -6.45 0.12 4.88
CA LEU A 44 -7.63 -0.14 4.06
C LEU A 44 -7.83 1.00 3.06
N ILE A 45 -8.18 0.64 1.82
CA ILE A 45 -8.74 1.55 0.83
C ILE A 45 -10.15 1.02 0.58
N VAL A 46 -11.14 1.84 0.87
CA VAL A 46 -12.54 1.43 0.89
C VAL A 46 -13.28 2.17 -0.22
N ALA A 47 -14.07 1.43 -0.99
CA ALA A 47 -15.12 2.00 -1.83
C ALA A 47 -16.34 2.25 -0.93
N ALA A 48 -16.70 3.50 -0.69
CA ALA A 48 -17.80 3.87 0.19
C ALA A 48 -19.17 3.55 -0.43
N ASP A 49 -19.23 3.50 -1.77
CA ASP A 49 -20.41 3.12 -2.53
C ASP A 49 -20.04 2.28 -3.76
N LYS A 50 -21.07 1.81 -4.47
CA LYS A 50 -20.91 0.94 -5.65
C LYS A 50 -20.22 1.64 -6.83
N MET A 51 -20.31 2.96 -6.93
CA MET A 51 -19.69 3.73 -8.02
C MET A 51 -18.18 3.85 -7.86
N GLU A 52 -17.66 3.69 -6.63
CA GLU A 52 -16.22 3.70 -6.35
C GLU A 52 -15.52 2.35 -6.58
N VAL A 53 -16.28 1.26 -6.71
CA VAL A 53 -15.72 -0.10 -6.90
C VAL A 53 -14.79 -0.20 -8.11
N PRO A 54 -15.14 0.32 -9.31
CA PRO A 54 -14.22 0.28 -10.46
C PRO A 54 -12.89 0.99 -10.17
N ARG A 55 -12.92 2.10 -9.43
CA ARG A 55 -11.71 2.83 -9.04
C ARG A 55 -10.88 2.04 -8.02
N LEU A 56 -11.52 1.33 -7.09
CA LEU A 56 -10.83 0.46 -6.15
C LEU A 56 -10.12 -0.70 -6.87
N LEU A 57 -10.76 -1.28 -7.89
CA LEU A 57 -10.16 -2.33 -8.72
C LEU A 57 -8.98 -1.82 -9.56
N ASP A 58 -9.07 -0.62 -10.16
CA ASP A 58 -7.91 0.01 -10.83
C ASP A 58 -6.74 0.24 -9.85
N LEU A 59 -7.02 0.66 -8.61
CA LEU A 59 -5.98 0.78 -7.59
C LEU A 59 -5.37 -0.58 -7.21
N TYR A 60 -6.18 -1.64 -7.17
CA TYR A 60 -5.69 -3.00 -6.95
C TYR A 60 -4.71 -3.42 -8.06
N ASP A 61 -5.11 -3.26 -9.33
CA ASP A 61 -4.29 -3.61 -10.48
C ASP A 61 -2.99 -2.79 -10.54
N ARG A 62 -3.05 -1.49 -10.24
CA ARG A 62 -1.85 -0.64 -10.14
C ARG A 62 -0.94 -1.08 -9.00
N GLY A 63 -1.49 -1.43 -7.84
CA GLY A 63 -0.73 -1.96 -6.72
C GLY A 63 0.03 -3.23 -7.10
N MET A 64 -0.63 -4.14 -7.80
CA MET A 64 -0.01 -5.36 -8.33
C MET A 64 1.13 -5.03 -9.31
N GLN A 65 0.90 -4.13 -10.28
CA GLN A 65 1.93 -3.69 -11.24
C GLN A 65 3.11 -2.98 -10.57
N ASN A 66 2.88 -2.27 -9.47
CA ASN A 66 3.92 -1.60 -8.71
C ASN A 66 4.74 -2.56 -7.83
N GLY A 67 4.32 -3.83 -7.71
CA GLY A 67 4.98 -4.82 -6.86
C GLY A 67 4.68 -4.63 -5.37
N VAL A 68 3.52 -4.02 -5.04
CA VAL A 68 3.05 -3.94 -3.66
C VAL A 68 2.75 -5.34 -3.16
N LYS A 69 3.46 -5.76 -2.11
CA LYS A 69 3.27 -7.08 -1.49
C LYS A 69 2.04 -7.06 -0.57
N ASP A 70 1.43 -8.22 -0.39
CA ASP A 70 0.33 -8.46 0.56
C ASP A 70 -0.97 -7.70 0.26
N LEU A 71 -1.17 -7.28 -1.00
CA LEU A 71 -2.41 -6.66 -1.45
C LEU A 71 -3.52 -7.70 -1.53
N LYS A 72 -4.68 -7.42 -0.92
CA LYS A 72 -5.85 -8.31 -0.93
C LYS A 72 -7.13 -7.51 -1.14
N LEU A 73 -8.00 -7.99 -2.03
CA LEU A 73 -9.40 -7.54 -2.09
C LEU A 73 -10.19 -8.19 -0.95
N MET A 74 -10.97 -7.39 -0.24
CA MET A 74 -11.76 -7.83 0.91
C MET A 74 -13.19 -7.35 0.76
N ASP A 75 -14.15 -8.20 1.15
CA ASP A 75 -15.54 -7.79 1.36
C ASP A 75 -15.67 -7.01 2.67
N ALA A 76 -16.73 -6.22 2.80
CA ALA A 76 -17.05 -5.49 4.04
C ALA A 76 -17.10 -6.39 5.27
N LYS A 77 -17.53 -7.66 5.12
CA LYS A 77 -17.56 -8.64 6.22
C LYS A 77 -16.18 -9.09 6.70
N GLU A 78 -15.14 -8.93 5.89
CA GLU A 78 -13.76 -9.27 6.24
C GLU A 78 -13.02 -8.10 6.90
N MET A 79 -13.59 -6.89 6.86
CA MET A 79 -13.05 -5.72 7.53
C MET A 79 -13.18 -5.89 9.05
N LYS A 80 -12.04 -6.00 9.76
CA LYS A 80 -11.96 -6.10 11.22
C LYS A 80 -11.54 -4.77 11.82
#